data_AF-A0A7Y2L3X1-F1
#
_entry.id   AF-A0A7Y2L3X1-F1
#
_cell.length_a   1.000
_cell.length_b   1.000
_cell.length_c   1.000
_cell.angle_alpha   90.00
_cell.angle_beta   90.00
_cell.angle_gamma   90.00
#
_symmetry.space_group_name_H-M   'P 1'
#
loop_
_entity.id
_entity.type
_entity.pdbx_description
1 polymer ?
#
loop_
_entity_poly.entity_id
_entity_poly.type
_entity_poly.pdbx_seq_one_letter_code
_entity_poly.pdbx_strand_id
1 'polypeptide(L)'
;RLSIPRYMRLGHAAIALTGDPALGLRMGQMSRLPQTGLAGVTAAQAPTVREAARTLIRFEALYASNYRGQSSLHEDAQGAWLRFYSISPYNAYNRFVVDSIIAGWLQQLSSVAARPLLGEHIDIEFSEPEYAERYAILSHTSVSFRAETNQLRLNHASLDLRNPQHCPTTWAFLLQLCERELEQLTRTRSLRERITQMLGPLLN
;
A
#
# COMPACT_ATOMS: atom_id res chain seq x y z
N ARG A 1 7.83 -0.76 13.46
CA ARG A 1 7.27 0.12 12.40
C ARG A 1 8.42 0.86 11.73
N LEU A 2 8.55 0.77 10.41
CA LEU A 2 9.58 1.50 9.65
C LEU A 2 8.95 2.80 9.14
N SER A 3 9.63 3.94 9.31
CA SER A 3 9.14 5.21 8.74
C SER A 3 9.45 5.27 7.24
N ILE A 4 8.61 5.98 6.46
CA ILE A 4 8.86 6.20 5.01
C ILE A 4 10.28 6.72 4.75
N PRO A 5 10.83 7.73 5.47
CA PRO A 5 12.19 8.19 5.21
C PRO A 5 13.26 7.11 5.41
N ARG A 6 13.08 6.20 6.37
CA ARG A 6 13.99 5.08 6.58
C ARG A 6 13.84 4.03 5.47
N TYR A 7 12.61 3.80 5.00
CA TYR A 7 12.32 2.92 3.87
C TYR A 7 12.92 3.45 2.57
N MET A 8 12.78 4.75 2.31
CA MET A 8 13.38 5.46 1.18
C MET A 8 14.91 5.34 1.18
N ARG A 9 15.56 5.56 2.33
CA ARG A 9 17.02 5.43 2.43
C ARG A 9 17.50 3.99 2.17
N LEU A 10 16.73 3.00 2.64
CA LEU A 10 17.02 1.60 2.35
C LEU A 10 16.88 1.29 0.85
N GLY A 11 15.78 1.73 0.25
CA GLY A 11 15.55 1.60 -1.19
C GLY A 11 16.65 2.27 -2.01
N HIS A 12 17.07 3.47 -1.64
CA HIS A 12 18.17 4.17 -2.27
C HIS A 12 19.47 3.36 -2.23
N ALA A 13 19.89 2.94 -1.03
CA ALA A 13 21.13 2.19 -0.87
C ALA A 13 21.09 0.89 -1.67
N ALA A 14 19.94 0.20 -1.67
CA ALA A 14 19.77 -1.03 -2.43
C ALA A 14 19.85 -0.79 -3.94
N ILE A 15 19.17 0.24 -4.49
CA ILE A 15 19.26 0.62 -5.91
C ILE A 15 20.71 0.98 -6.28
N ALA A 16 21.41 1.74 -5.43
CA ALA A 16 22.80 2.13 -5.70
C ALA A 16 23.76 0.92 -5.72
N LEU A 17 23.50 -0.09 -4.88
CA LEU A 17 24.30 -1.31 -4.83
C LEU A 17 23.98 -2.29 -5.97
N THR A 18 22.73 -2.36 -6.42
CA THR A 18 22.31 -3.31 -7.46
C THR A 18 22.33 -2.75 -8.87
N GLY A 19 22.29 -1.42 -9.03
CA GLY A 19 22.08 -0.76 -10.31
C GLY A 19 20.68 -0.98 -10.90
N ASP A 20 19.72 -1.50 -10.13
CA ASP A 20 18.35 -1.79 -10.62
C ASP A 20 17.36 -0.70 -10.17
N PRO A 21 17.00 0.28 -11.02
CA PRO A 21 16.07 1.35 -10.66
C PRO A 21 14.64 0.84 -10.44
N ALA A 22 14.28 -0.34 -10.93
CA ALA A 22 12.95 -0.94 -10.78
C ALA A 22 12.85 -1.85 -9.53
N LEU A 23 13.81 -1.77 -8.61
CA LEU A 23 13.86 -2.61 -7.42
C LEU A 23 12.59 -2.50 -6.57
N GLY A 24 11.92 -1.35 -6.58
CA GLY A 24 10.65 -1.15 -5.87
C GLY A 24 9.56 -2.12 -6.36
N LEU A 25 9.43 -2.30 -7.67
CA LEU A 25 8.46 -3.25 -8.25
C LEU A 25 8.74 -4.69 -7.77
N ARG A 26 10.00 -5.10 -7.81
CA ARG A 26 10.42 -6.43 -7.34
C ARG A 26 10.17 -6.60 -5.84
N MET A 27 10.46 -5.57 -5.05
CA MET A 27 10.22 -5.60 -3.61
C MET A 27 8.72 -5.73 -3.32
N GLY A 28 7.87 -4.99 -4.05
CA GLY A 28 6.42 -5.10 -3.96
C GLY A 28 5.93 -6.53 -4.24
N GLN A 29 6.42 -7.18 -5.30
CA GLN A 29 6.08 -8.58 -5.61
C GLN A 29 6.52 -9.60 -4.55
N MET A 30 7.46 -9.24 -3.67
CA MET A 30 7.87 -10.08 -2.55
C MET A 30 7.11 -9.77 -1.25
N SER A 31 6.15 -8.85 -1.30
CA SER A 31 5.38 -8.42 -0.13
C SER A 31 4.51 -9.55 0.39
N ARG A 32 4.48 -9.70 1.72
CA ARG A 32 3.67 -10.71 2.40
C ARG A 32 2.82 -10.03 3.47
N LEU A 33 1.57 -10.46 3.59
CA LEU A 33 0.65 -9.92 4.60
C LEU A 33 1.24 -9.91 6.03
N PRO A 34 1.93 -10.95 6.53
CA PRO A 34 2.50 -10.89 7.88
C PRO A 34 3.52 -9.75 8.11
N GLN A 35 4.13 -9.20 7.05
CA GLN A 35 5.05 -8.06 7.17
C GLN A 35 4.33 -6.77 7.57
N THR A 36 3.01 -6.66 7.34
CA THR A 36 2.18 -5.54 7.80
C THR A 36 1.56 -5.79 9.18
N GLY A 37 2.11 -6.76 9.93
CA GLY A 37 1.74 -7.03 11.32
C GLY A 37 0.27 -7.38 11.49
N LEU A 38 -0.35 -6.85 12.54
CA LEU A 38 -1.75 -7.16 12.88
C LEU A 38 -2.70 -6.88 11.71
N ALA A 39 -2.58 -5.73 11.04
CA ALA A 39 -3.44 -5.40 9.90
C ALA A 39 -3.35 -6.43 8.77
N GLY A 40 -2.15 -6.94 8.49
CA GLY A 40 -1.93 -7.96 7.48
C GLY A 40 -2.44 -9.33 7.88
N VAL A 41 -2.21 -9.76 9.12
CA VAL A 41 -2.76 -11.02 9.64
C VAL A 41 -4.29 -10.98 9.62
N THR A 42 -4.89 -9.84 9.95
CA THR A 42 -6.33 -9.61 9.82
C THR A 42 -6.75 -9.70 8.36
N ALA A 43 -6.12 -8.95 7.45
CA ALA A 43 -6.45 -8.97 6.02
C ALA A 43 -6.31 -10.36 5.38
N ALA A 44 -5.38 -11.20 5.85
CA ALA A 44 -5.25 -12.59 5.42
C ALA A 44 -6.46 -13.47 5.76
N GLN A 45 -7.29 -13.03 6.70
CA GLN A 45 -8.54 -13.68 7.09
C GLN A 45 -9.78 -12.97 6.52
N ALA A 46 -9.62 -11.93 5.70
CA ALA A 46 -10.75 -11.23 5.10
C ALA A 46 -11.57 -12.16 4.19
N PRO A 47 -12.91 -12.03 4.12
CA PRO A 47 -13.75 -12.91 3.31
C PRO A 47 -13.58 -12.72 1.79
N THR A 48 -13.14 -11.55 1.36
CA THR A 48 -12.91 -11.20 -0.05
C THR A 48 -11.68 -10.33 -0.21
N VAL A 49 -11.21 -10.21 -1.46
CA VAL A 49 -10.19 -9.22 -1.85
C VAL A 49 -10.61 -7.80 -1.46
N ARG A 50 -11.87 -7.43 -1.66
CA ARG A 50 -12.41 -6.13 -1.26
C ARG A 50 -12.22 -5.85 0.24
N GLU A 51 -12.59 -6.82 1.09
CA GLU A 51 -12.47 -6.65 2.54
C GLU A 51 -11.00 -6.66 3.00
N ALA A 52 -10.12 -7.39 2.30
CA ALA A 52 -8.68 -7.33 2.54
C ALA A 52 -8.12 -5.94 2.20
N ALA A 53 -8.49 -5.38 1.04
CA ALA A 53 -8.08 -4.02 0.65
C ALA A 53 -8.56 -2.99 1.67
N ARG A 54 -9.85 -3.02 2.04
CA ARG A 54 -10.43 -2.14 3.08
C ARG A 54 -9.66 -2.24 4.40
N THR A 55 -9.28 -3.46 4.80
CA THR A 55 -8.54 -3.70 6.06
C THR A 55 -7.13 -3.14 6.03
N LEU A 56 -6.39 -3.40 4.96
CA LEU A 56 -5.02 -2.88 4.82
C LEU A 56 -5.00 -1.35 4.84
N ILE A 57 -5.94 -0.71 4.13
CA ILE A 57 -6.05 0.75 4.09
C ILE A 57 -6.52 1.32 5.43
N ARG A 58 -7.59 0.78 6.01
CA ARG A 58 -8.17 1.29 7.28
C ARG A 58 -7.18 1.22 8.43
N PHE A 59 -6.41 0.14 8.51
CA PHE A 59 -5.48 -0.11 9.61
C PHE A 59 -4.03 0.23 9.24
N GLU A 60 -3.80 1.04 8.19
CA GLU A 60 -2.47 1.45 7.73
C GLU A 60 -1.59 1.99 8.89
N ALA A 61 -2.18 2.80 9.77
CA ALA A 61 -1.50 3.39 10.93
C ALA A 61 -0.92 2.35 11.93
N LEU A 62 -1.38 1.10 11.89
CA LEU A 62 -0.88 0.02 12.75
C LEU A 62 0.49 -0.50 12.31
N TYR A 63 0.87 -0.34 11.03
CA TYR A 63 2.12 -0.87 10.49
C TYR A 63 2.99 0.20 9.83
N ALA A 64 2.39 1.27 9.31
CA ALA A 64 3.08 2.39 8.69
C ALA A 64 2.95 3.64 9.57
N SER A 65 4.05 4.35 9.77
CA SER A 65 4.09 5.65 10.45
C SER A 65 4.49 6.69 9.41
N ASN A 66 3.50 7.21 8.69
CA ASN A 66 3.72 8.05 7.52
C ASN A 66 3.43 9.52 7.88
N TYR A 67 4.46 10.37 7.78
CA TYR A 67 4.27 11.82 7.89
C TYR A 67 3.81 12.45 6.55
N ARG A 68 4.04 11.76 5.43
CA ARG A 68 3.97 12.32 4.06
C ARG A 68 3.31 11.42 3.03
N GLY A 69 2.73 10.29 3.44
CA GLY A 69 2.03 9.41 2.51
C GLY A 69 0.81 8.78 3.18
N GLN A 70 -0.32 8.78 2.49
CA GLN A 70 -1.57 8.25 3.02
C GLN A 70 -2.22 7.41 1.95
N SER A 71 -2.70 6.25 2.35
CA SER A 71 -3.40 5.36 1.46
C SER A 71 -4.91 5.52 1.65
N SER A 72 -5.66 5.44 0.55
CA SER A 72 -7.12 5.53 0.56
C SER A 72 -7.74 4.54 -0.42
N LEU A 73 -8.99 4.17 -0.14
CA LEU A 73 -9.79 3.32 -1.02
C LEU A 73 -11.00 4.13 -1.50
N HIS A 74 -11.19 4.18 -2.82
CA HIS A 74 -12.31 4.88 -3.45
C HIS A 74 -13.10 3.89 -4.30
N GLU A 75 -14.34 3.59 -3.91
CA GLU A 75 -15.21 2.69 -4.66
C GLU A 75 -16.13 3.48 -5.59
N ASP A 76 -16.34 2.95 -6.79
CA ASP A 76 -17.24 3.51 -7.80
C ASP A 76 -18.07 2.41 -8.48
N ALA A 77 -18.87 2.78 -9.47
CA ALA A 77 -19.79 1.86 -10.16
C ALA A 77 -19.10 0.73 -10.95
N GLN A 78 -17.79 0.81 -11.19
CA GLN A 78 -17.06 -0.23 -11.94
C GLN A 78 -15.96 -0.92 -11.11
N GLY A 79 -15.75 -0.54 -9.85
CA GLY A 79 -14.82 -1.23 -8.97
C GLY A 79 -14.30 -0.37 -7.82
N ALA A 80 -12.98 -0.45 -7.59
CA ALA A 80 -12.32 0.33 -6.56
C ALA A 80 -10.91 0.77 -6.98
N TRP A 81 -10.55 1.97 -6.57
CA TRP A 81 -9.20 2.51 -6.62
C TRP A 81 -8.52 2.39 -5.26
N LEU A 82 -7.38 1.71 -5.21
CA LEU A 82 -6.42 1.82 -4.12
C LEU A 82 -5.46 2.94 -4.49
N ARG A 83 -5.47 4.02 -3.72
CA ARG A 83 -4.69 5.23 -4.00
C ARG A 83 -3.63 5.43 -2.94
N PHE A 84 -2.42 5.76 -3.38
CA PHE A 84 -1.32 6.16 -2.53
C PHE A 84 -0.98 7.63 -2.79
N TYR A 85 -1.27 8.49 -1.81
CA TYR A 85 -0.76 9.85 -1.82
C TYR A 85 0.73 9.83 -1.44
N SER A 86 1.55 10.51 -2.25
CA SER A 86 2.97 10.68 -2.02
C SER A 86 3.37 12.13 -2.30
N ILE A 87 4.45 12.62 -1.67
CA ILE A 87 4.88 14.02 -1.83
C ILE A 87 5.87 14.14 -2.99
N SER A 88 5.52 15.01 -3.94
CA SER A 88 6.36 15.48 -5.04
C SER A 88 7.32 16.61 -4.59
N PRO A 89 8.42 16.89 -5.31
CA PRO A 89 8.88 16.28 -6.56
C PRO A 89 9.45 14.86 -6.40
N TYR A 90 9.32 14.03 -7.45
CA TYR A 90 9.82 12.65 -7.45
C TYR A 90 11.30 12.57 -7.81
N ASN A 91 12.07 11.93 -6.93
CA ASN A 91 13.39 11.37 -7.23
C ASN A 91 13.31 9.84 -7.25
N ALA A 92 14.43 9.16 -7.49
CA ALA A 92 14.51 7.70 -7.45
C ALA A 92 13.96 7.10 -6.14
N TYR A 93 14.06 7.81 -5.02
CA TYR A 93 13.61 7.34 -3.70
C TYR A 93 12.09 7.32 -3.59
N ASN A 94 11.43 8.38 -4.08
CA ASN A 94 9.97 8.45 -4.09
C ASN A 94 9.36 7.45 -5.07
N ARG A 95 10.00 7.24 -6.24
CA ARG A 95 9.59 6.21 -7.22
C ARG A 95 9.62 4.82 -6.60
N PHE A 96 10.72 4.46 -5.94
CA PHE A 96 10.84 3.19 -5.23
C PHE A 96 9.69 2.92 -4.26
N VAL A 97 9.26 3.93 -3.49
CA VAL A 97 8.16 3.79 -2.53
C VAL A 97 6.83 3.54 -3.23
N VAL A 98 6.50 4.35 -4.24
CA VAL A 98 5.26 4.18 -5.04
C VAL A 98 5.25 2.78 -5.68
N ASP A 99 6.36 2.40 -6.32
CA ASP A 99 6.51 1.10 -6.99
C ASP A 99 6.29 -0.07 -6.02
N SER A 100 6.91 0.01 -4.84
CA SER A 100 6.80 -1.01 -3.81
C SER A 100 5.38 -1.13 -3.25
N ILE A 101 4.68 -0.01 -3.10
CA ILE A 101 3.32 0.01 -2.53
C ILE A 101 2.31 -0.53 -3.54
N ILE A 102 2.32 -0.05 -4.79
CA ILE A 102 1.38 -0.49 -5.81
C ILE A 102 1.57 -1.98 -6.11
N ALA A 103 2.80 -2.42 -6.35
CA ALA A 103 3.08 -3.85 -6.56
C ALA A 103 2.81 -4.68 -5.30
N GLY A 104 3.07 -4.12 -4.12
CA GLY A 104 2.80 -4.75 -2.83
C GLY A 104 1.32 -5.03 -2.58
N TRP A 105 0.44 -4.07 -2.88
CA TRP A 105 -1.02 -4.29 -2.78
C TRP A 105 -1.47 -5.41 -3.70
N LEU A 106 -1.09 -5.38 -4.98
CA LEU A 106 -1.41 -6.44 -5.94
C LEU A 106 -0.97 -7.82 -5.43
N GLN A 107 0.27 -7.93 -4.95
CA GLN A 107 0.80 -9.19 -4.43
C GLN A 107 0.04 -9.68 -3.18
N GLN A 108 -0.21 -8.78 -2.23
CA GLN A 108 -0.93 -9.12 -0.99
C GLN A 108 -2.37 -9.54 -1.28
N LEU A 109 -3.08 -8.81 -2.13
CA LEU A 109 -4.45 -9.14 -2.53
C LEU A 109 -4.51 -10.44 -3.35
N SER A 110 -3.50 -10.70 -4.20
CA SER A 110 -3.35 -11.98 -4.90
C SER A 110 -3.22 -13.15 -3.92
N SER A 111 -2.48 -12.96 -2.82
CA SER A 111 -2.35 -13.98 -1.78
C SER A 111 -3.67 -14.29 -1.07
N VAL A 112 -4.53 -13.29 -0.86
CA VAL A 112 -5.88 -13.47 -0.29
C VAL A 112 -6.77 -14.26 -1.23
N ALA A 113 -6.74 -13.98 -2.53
CA ALA A 113 -7.52 -14.70 -3.53
C ALA A 113 -6.95 -16.10 -3.87
N ALA A 114 -5.76 -16.43 -3.35
CA ALA A 114 -4.97 -17.60 -3.75
C ALA A 114 -4.74 -17.71 -5.27
N ARG A 115 -4.70 -16.57 -5.97
CA ARG A 115 -4.45 -16.50 -7.42
C ARG A 115 -3.87 -15.13 -7.80
N PRO A 116 -3.09 -15.03 -8.88
CA PRO A 116 -2.61 -13.74 -9.37
C PRO A 116 -3.77 -12.82 -9.72
N LEU A 117 -3.69 -11.58 -9.21
CA LEU A 117 -4.50 -10.46 -9.65
C LEU A 117 -3.64 -9.55 -10.51
N LEU A 118 -4.30 -8.87 -11.44
CA LEU A 118 -3.73 -7.78 -12.22
C LEU A 118 -4.66 -6.59 -12.12
N GLY A 119 -4.08 -5.40 -12.14
CA GLY A 119 -4.81 -4.15 -12.22
C GLY A 119 -5.62 -4.08 -13.51
N GLU A 120 -6.84 -3.59 -13.40
CA GLU A 120 -7.62 -3.16 -14.56
C GLU A 120 -7.00 -1.88 -15.16
N HIS A 121 -6.48 -1.01 -14.29
CA HIS A 121 -5.77 0.21 -14.67
C HIS A 121 -4.79 0.60 -13.58
N ILE A 122 -3.70 1.29 -13.96
CA ILE A 122 -2.75 1.88 -13.01
C ILE A 122 -2.40 3.28 -13.49
N ASP A 123 -2.52 4.24 -12.58
CA ASP A 123 -2.05 5.60 -12.75
C ASP A 123 -0.82 5.82 -11.88
N ILE A 124 0.18 6.52 -12.42
CA ILE A 124 1.42 6.87 -11.76
C ILE A 124 1.71 8.35 -12.00
N GLU A 125 1.97 9.09 -10.92
CA GLU A 125 2.11 10.55 -10.96
C GLU A 125 3.41 11.00 -11.64
N PHE A 126 4.50 10.24 -11.48
CA PHE A 126 5.77 10.60 -12.10
C PHE A 126 5.83 10.28 -13.60
N SER A 127 6.75 10.95 -14.30
CA SER A 127 7.04 10.69 -15.70
C SER A 127 7.49 9.25 -15.94
N GLU A 128 7.10 8.69 -17.08
CA GLU A 128 7.50 7.36 -17.54
C GLU A 128 9.01 7.12 -17.32
N PRO A 129 9.39 6.16 -16.47
CA PRO A 129 10.79 5.85 -16.21
C PRO A 129 11.36 4.91 -17.28
N GLU A 130 12.69 4.81 -17.36
CA GLU A 130 13.38 3.89 -18.30
C GLU A 130 12.96 2.42 -18.13
N TYR A 131 12.46 2.05 -16.95
CA TYR A 131 11.99 0.70 -16.63
C TYR A 131 10.47 0.52 -16.75
N ALA A 132 9.76 1.42 -17.46
CA ALA A 132 8.29 1.39 -17.59
C ALA A 132 7.75 0.04 -18.09
N GLU A 133 8.48 -0.65 -18.96
CA GLU A 133 8.14 -1.99 -19.45
C GLU A 133 7.96 -3.02 -18.32
N ARG A 134 8.65 -2.85 -17.17
CA ARG A 134 8.54 -3.76 -16.03
C ARG A 134 7.20 -3.66 -15.31
N TYR A 135 6.38 -2.64 -15.55
CA TYR A 135 5.03 -2.55 -14.99
C TYR A 135 4.04 -3.51 -15.66
N ALA A 136 4.39 -4.14 -16.79
CA ALA A 136 3.54 -5.11 -17.47
C ALA A 136 3.12 -6.30 -16.58
N ILE A 137 3.88 -6.58 -15.51
CA ILE A 137 3.57 -7.61 -14.52
C ILE A 137 2.40 -7.24 -13.59
N LEU A 138 1.99 -5.97 -13.58
CA LEU A 138 1.00 -5.43 -12.63
C LEU A 138 -0.37 -5.19 -13.24
N SER A 139 -0.49 -5.05 -14.56
CA SER A 139 -1.71 -4.61 -15.22
C SER A 139 -1.91 -5.33 -16.55
N HIS A 140 -3.17 -5.57 -16.90
CA HIS A 140 -3.55 -6.11 -18.21
C HIS A 140 -3.39 -5.08 -19.33
N THR A 141 -3.47 -3.79 -19.01
CA THR A 141 -3.34 -2.67 -19.94
C THR A 141 -2.08 -1.86 -19.64
N SER A 142 -1.73 -0.95 -20.55
CA SER A 142 -0.68 0.04 -20.31
C SER A 142 -0.94 0.87 -19.06
N VAL A 143 0.13 1.22 -18.35
CA VAL A 143 0.12 2.12 -17.19
C VAL A 143 0.13 3.57 -17.66
N SER A 144 -0.70 4.42 -17.05
CA SER A 144 -0.74 5.86 -17.32
C SER A 144 0.27 6.59 -16.44
N PHE A 145 1.39 7.02 -17.03
CA PHE A 145 2.36 7.88 -16.35
C PHE A 145 2.00 9.36 -16.52
N ARG A 146 2.55 10.23 -15.65
CA ARG A 146 2.17 11.66 -15.54
C ARG A 146 0.69 11.87 -15.21
N ALA A 147 0.09 10.92 -14.51
CA ALA A 147 -1.28 11.05 -14.00
C ALA A 147 -1.33 12.01 -12.80
N GLU A 148 -2.54 12.36 -12.35
CA GLU A 148 -2.71 13.24 -11.17
C GLU A 148 -2.43 12.53 -9.84
N THR A 149 -2.49 11.20 -9.81
CA THR A 149 -2.37 10.41 -8.58
C THR A 149 -1.65 9.08 -8.83
N ASN A 150 -1.13 8.45 -7.77
CA ASN A 150 -0.68 7.05 -7.83
C ASN A 150 -1.80 6.14 -7.36
N GLN A 151 -2.34 5.31 -8.25
CA GLN A 151 -3.46 4.45 -7.90
C GLN A 151 -3.55 3.21 -8.78
N LEU A 152 -4.15 2.17 -8.20
CA LEU A 152 -4.42 0.88 -8.83
C LEU A 152 -5.93 0.65 -8.84
N ARG A 153 -6.48 0.30 -9.99
CA ARG A 153 -7.88 -0.09 -10.14
C ARG A 153 -8.04 -1.60 -10.12
N LEU A 154 -9.01 -2.08 -9.35
CA LEU A 154 -9.54 -3.43 -9.43
C LEU A 154 -11.02 -3.37 -9.77
N ASN A 155 -11.45 -4.18 -10.74
CA ASN A 155 -12.86 -4.32 -11.09
C ASN A 155 -13.62 -5.18 -10.07
N HIS A 156 -14.94 -5.23 -10.20
CA HIS A 156 -15.79 -6.05 -9.34
C HIS A 156 -15.40 -7.53 -9.33
N ALA A 157 -15.08 -8.10 -10.50
CA ALA A 157 -14.71 -9.51 -10.60
C ALA A 157 -13.50 -9.85 -9.72
N SER A 158 -12.47 -9.00 -9.72
CA SER A 158 -11.29 -9.16 -8.86
C SER A 158 -11.59 -8.90 -7.38
N LEU A 159 -12.38 -7.86 -7.08
CA LEU A 159 -12.71 -7.47 -5.70
C LEU A 159 -13.59 -8.49 -4.98
N ASP A 160 -14.47 -9.17 -5.71
CA ASP A 160 -15.46 -10.09 -5.16
C ASP A 160 -14.93 -11.54 -5.07
N LEU A 161 -13.68 -11.78 -5.49
CA LEU A 161 -12.98 -13.05 -5.27
C LEU A 161 -12.94 -13.38 -3.78
N ARG A 162 -13.36 -14.60 -3.45
CA ARG A 162 -13.41 -15.12 -2.09
C ARG A 162 -12.04 -15.58 -1.64
N ASN A 163 -11.77 -15.38 -0.34
CA ASN A 163 -10.60 -15.95 0.30
C ASN A 163 -10.89 -17.40 0.72
N PRO A 164 -10.17 -18.40 0.17
CA PRO A 164 -10.38 -19.80 0.52
C PRO A 164 -9.96 -20.13 1.97
N GLN A 165 -9.17 -19.28 2.60
CA GLN A 165 -8.70 -19.42 3.98
C GLN A 165 -9.54 -18.61 5.00
N HIS A 166 -10.67 -18.05 4.58
CA HIS A 166 -11.50 -17.24 5.45
C HIS A 166 -12.08 -18.05 6.62
N CYS A 167 -11.77 -17.63 7.85
CA CYS A 167 -12.42 -18.11 9.06
C CYS A 167 -13.24 -16.96 9.68
N PRO A 168 -14.60 -17.01 9.67
CA PRO A 168 -15.45 -15.92 10.13
C PRO A 168 -15.17 -15.47 11.57
N THR A 169 -15.00 -16.41 12.51
CA THR A 169 -14.77 -16.12 13.92
C THR A 169 -13.40 -15.48 14.15
N THR A 170 -12.37 -16.01 13.51
CA THR A 170 -11.00 -15.46 13.58
C THR A 170 -10.97 -14.05 12.98
N TRP A 171 -11.59 -13.86 11.82
CA TRP A 171 -11.72 -12.56 11.17
C TRP A 171 -12.40 -11.52 12.08
N ALA A 172 -13.55 -11.86 12.66
CA ALA A 172 -14.30 -10.95 13.54
C ALA A 172 -13.47 -10.55 14.77
N PHE A 173 -12.79 -11.50 15.39
CA PHE A 173 -11.91 -11.24 16.54
C PHE A 173 -10.72 -10.34 16.17
N LEU A 174 -10.05 -10.64 15.06
CA LEU A 174 -8.90 -9.87 14.58
C LEU A 174 -9.29 -8.44 14.18
N LEU A 175 -10.48 -8.24 13.59
CA LEU A 175 -11.02 -6.90 13.34
C LEU A 175 -11.21 -6.11 14.64
N GLN A 176 -11.85 -6.70 15.65
CA GLN A 176 -12.01 -6.02 16.95
C GLN A 176 -10.67 -5.67 17.60
N LEU A 177 -9.69 -6.56 17.48
CA LEU A 177 -8.33 -6.29 17.94
C LEU A 177 -7.70 -5.11 17.18
N CYS A 178 -7.79 -5.09 15.85
CA CYS A 178 -7.33 -3.96 15.04
C CYS A 178 -7.97 -2.63 15.46
N GLU A 179 -9.29 -2.59 15.65
CA GLU A 179 -9.99 -1.38 16.08
C GLU A 179 -9.49 -0.88 17.43
N ARG A 180 -9.32 -1.78 18.40
CA ARG A 180 -8.82 -1.42 19.73
C ARG A 180 -7.41 -0.85 19.67
N GLU A 181 -6.51 -1.50 18.93
CA GLU A 181 -5.12 -1.02 18.78
C GLU A 181 -5.08 0.32 18.03
N LEU A 182 -5.93 0.52 17.02
CA LEU A 182 -6.03 1.77 16.27
C LEU A 182 -6.56 2.89 17.17
N GLU A 183 -7.58 2.61 17.97
CA GLU A 183 -8.13 3.57 18.92
C GLU A 183 -7.09 3.96 19.98
N GLN A 184 -6.34 3.01 20.52
CA GLN A 184 -5.26 3.33 21.47
C GLN A 184 -4.20 4.24 20.85
N LEU A 185 -3.76 3.96 19.61
CA LEU A 185 -2.78 4.81 18.93
C LEU A 185 -3.27 6.22 18.62
N THR A 186 -4.58 6.40 18.43
CA THR A 186 -5.19 7.69 18.13
C THR A 186 -5.55 8.47 19.39
N ARG A 187 -5.91 7.79 20.49
CA ARG A 187 -6.21 8.40 21.80
C ARG A 187 -4.98 9.04 22.46
N THR A 188 -3.79 8.46 22.34
CA THR A 188 -2.59 8.95 23.06
C THR A 188 -1.94 10.18 22.45
N ARG A 189 -2.36 10.65 21.26
CA ARG A 189 -1.80 11.88 20.67
C ARG A 189 -2.37 13.11 21.38
N SER A 190 -1.77 13.46 22.52
CA SER A 190 -2.05 14.72 23.21
C SER A 190 -1.89 15.91 22.24
N LEU A 191 -2.62 17.00 22.47
CA LEU A 191 -2.54 18.21 21.64
C LEU A 191 -1.09 18.66 21.42
N ARG A 192 -0.25 18.48 22.45
CA ARG A 192 1.19 18.76 22.44
C ARG A 192 1.96 17.90 21.45
N GLU A 193 1.71 16.59 21.41
CA GLU A 193 2.38 15.70 20.45
C GLU A 193 1.89 15.93 19.02
N ARG A 194 0.60 16.29 18.83
CA ARG A 194 0.09 16.72 17.51
C ARG A 194 0.78 18.01 17.05
N ILE A 195 0.99 18.96 17.96
CA ILE A 195 1.72 20.21 17.69
C ILE A 195 3.19 19.92 17.38
N THR A 196 3.87 19.07 18.17
CA THR A 196 5.27 18.70 17.91
C THR A 196 5.43 17.91 16.60
N GLN A 197 4.47 17.05 16.24
CA GLN A 197 4.48 16.37 14.94
C GLN A 197 4.28 17.34 13.78
N MET A 198 3.38 18.32 13.90
CA MET A 198 3.15 19.32 12.85
C MET A 198 4.30 20.33 12.73
N LEU A 199 4.92 20.71 13.85
CA LEU A 199 5.98 21.74 13.89
C LEU A 199 7.39 21.18 13.72
N GLY A 200 7.66 19.93 14.09
CA GLY A 200 9.00 19.32 13.96
C GLY A 200 9.59 19.39 12.55
N PRO A 201 8.77 19.30 11.47
CA PRO A 201 9.25 19.44 10.09
C PRO A 201 9.32 20.88 9.57
N LEU A 202 8.88 21.87 10.35
CA LEU A 202 9.04 23.30 10.07
C LEU A 202 10.27 23.89 10.77
N LEU A 203 10.93 23.11 11.62
CA LEU A 203 12.06 23.53 12.44
C LEU A 203 13.40 22.89 12.02
N ASN A 204 13.45 22.20 10.87
CA ASN A 204 14.66 21.65 10.24
C ASN A 204 14.80 22.14 8.81
#